data_AF-A0A662MAP8-F1
#
_entry.id   AF-A0A662MAP8-F1
#
_cell.length_a   1.000
_cell.length_b   1.000
_cell.length_c   1.000
_cell.angle_alpha   90.00
_cell.angle_beta   90.00
_cell.angle_gamma   90.00
#
_symmetry.space_group_name_H-M   'P 1'
#
loop_
_entity.id
_entity.type
_entity.pdbx_description
1 polymer ?
#
loop_
_entity_poly.entity_id
_entity_poly.type
_entity_poly.pdbx_seq_one_letter_code
_entity_poly.pdbx_strand_id
1 'polypeptide(L)'
;MLIKRMMISKLIKLINWRTKKMADQKQIQEEMDEMEKALEEPEAGEEDVKSDDADANADDQKDDTSGDKDDKDDTDPDFDFNKDKDKDKGDEDKDDKKDDLDDKSKDGSSDDKDGDEDPRDVELKNLRMELDDLRKSIDKKPSEDDQKDDKSKDDPSEEDKLSEEDFLGDIDLDDLTRNPDIFNKVLNKVYMKGVEIGKGYSKKSVDSIISTLPEVMHSTRSLEEELQSINKQFYTDNEDLIPWKKSVAIVYDELAEQNPDKNYNEILPSVAEEVRKRLGIKKSEDNKDKDKDKDGDKDKNKDKLPPPPSRGKSGQRQTIKSVLSDFDKQSDEMDKALES
;
A
#
# COMPACT_ATOMS: atom_id res chain seq x y z
N MET A 1 3.41 8.07 44.49
CA MET A 1 4.66 7.77 43.74
C MET A 1 4.46 6.77 42.60
N LEU A 2 3.54 5.80 42.70
CA LEU A 2 3.30 4.77 41.67
C LEU A 2 2.90 5.33 40.28
N ILE A 3 2.01 6.33 40.25
CA ILE A 3 1.48 6.93 39.02
C ILE A 3 2.57 7.61 38.18
N LYS A 4 3.52 8.31 38.85
CA LYS A 4 4.67 8.94 38.16
C LYS A 4 5.58 7.90 37.49
N ARG A 5 5.79 6.73 38.11
CA ARG A 5 6.59 5.64 37.51
C ARG A 5 5.91 5.02 36.29
N MET A 6 4.58 4.85 36.32
CA MET A 6 3.83 4.35 35.17
C MET A 6 3.87 5.33 33.97
N MET A 7 3.75 6.64 34.22
CA MET A 7 3.85 7.65 33.14
C MET A 7 5.25 7.68 32.52
N ILE A 8 6.31 7.59 33.33
CA ILE A 8 7.69 7.54 32.83
C ILE A 8 7.93 6.29 31.99
N SER A 9 7.43 5.12 32.43
CA SER A 9 7.54 3.88 31.66
C SER A 9 6.81 3.93 30.31
N LYS A 10 5.61 4.54 30.26
CA LYS A 10 4.88 4.74 29.00
C LYS A 10 5.62 5.71 28.06
N LEU A 11 6.20 6.78 28.60
CA LEU A 11 6.96 7.76 27.81
C LEU A 11 8.20 7.11 27.18
N ILE A 12 8.93 6.28 27.93
CA ILE A 12 10.11 5.56 27.43
C ILE A 12 9.72 4.58 26.32
N LYS A 13 8.63 3.83 26.49
CA LYS A 13 8.12 2.92 25.44
C LYS A 13 7.73 3.66 24.17
N LEU A 14 7.10 4.83 24.29
CA LEU A 14 6.70 5.65 23.15
C LEU A 14 7.91 6.24 22.40
N ILE A 15 8.94 6.67 23.13
CA ILE A 15 10.20 7.15 22.55
C ILE A 15 10.89 6.01 21.79
N ASN A 16 11.04 4.83 22.40
CA ASN A 16 11.68 3.68 21.76
C ASN A 16 10.91 3.19 20.52
N TRP A 17 9.57 3.22 20.57
CA TRP A 17 8.75 2.87 19.41
C TRP A 17 8.94 3.87 18.26
N ARG A 18 8.97 5.16 18.55
CA ARG A 18 9.17 6.21 17.54
C ARG A 18 10.56 6.19 16.94
N THR A 19 11.61 5.92 17.73
CA THR A 19 12.97 5.79 17.22
C THR A 19 13.12 4.55 16.34
N LYS A 20 12.51 3.42 16.71
CA LYS A 20 12.50 2.21 15.87
C LYS A 20 11.80 2.47 14.54
N LYS A 21 10.62 3.10 14.55
CA LYS A 21 9.88 3.43 13.33
C LYS A 21 10.65 4.36 12.39
N MET A 22 11.41 5.32 12.94
CA MET A 22 12.26 6.21 12.12
C MET A 22 13.48 5.48 11.55
N ALA A 23 14.04 4.50 12.26
CA ALA A 23 15.13 3.67 11.77
C ALA A 23 14.67 2.76 10.61
N ASP A 24 13.52 2.11 10.77
CA ASP A 24 12.92 1.27 9.73
C ASP A 24 12.58 2.12 8.48
N GLN A 25 12.08 3.35 8.67
CA GLN A 25 11.81 4.27 7.56
C GLN A 25 13.08 4.76 6.84
N LYS A 26 14.17 4.97 7.58
CA LYS A 26 15.46 5.35 7.01
C LYS A 26 16.10 4.19 6.23
N GLN A 27 15.95 2.96 6.71
CA GLN A 27 16.41 1.77 5.99
C GLN A 27 15.67 1.58 4.66
N ILE A 28 14.34 1.76 4.65
CA ILE A 28 13.54 1.67 3.42
C ILE A 28 13.93 2.78 2.42
N GLN A 29 14.22 3.99 2.91
CA GLN A 29 14.68 5.09 2.07
C GLN A 29 16.07 4.79 1.47
N GLU A 30 17.00 4.24 2.25
CA GLU A 30 18.33 3.84 1.78
C GLU A 30 18.26 2.70 0.75
N GLU A 31 17.40 1.70 0.96
CA GLU A 31 17.17 0.62 -0.03
C GLU A 31 16.54 1.14 -1.33
N MET A 32 15.66 2.15 -1.25
CA MET A 32 15.10 2.79 -2.43
C MET A 32 16.13 3.60 -3.20
N ASP A 33 16.94 4.41 -2.50
CA ASP A 33 17.98 5.23 -3.11
C ASP A 33 19.08 4.34 -3.74
N GLU A 34 19.39 3.19 -3.12
CA GLU A 34 20.34 2.20 -3.66
C GLU A 34 19.79 1.50 -4.93
N MET A 35 18.49 1.19 -4.97
CA MET A 35 17.84 0.67 -6.18
C MET A 35 17.75 1.71 -7.30
N GLU A 36 17.48 2.97 -6.98
CA GLU A 36 17.46 4.07 -7.96
C GLU A 36 18.86 4.28 -8.56
N LYS A 37 19.89 4.28 -7.71
CA LYS A 37 21.28 4.37 -8.16
C LYS A 37 21.71 3.19 -9.03
N ALA A 38 21.27 1.97 -8.72
CA ALA A 38 21.56 0.78 -9.53
C ALA A 38 20.86 0.80 -10.90
N LEU A 39 19.81 1.61 -11.08
CA LEU A 39 19.12 1.81 -12.36
C LEU A 39 19.69 3.00 -13.15
N GLU A 40 20.32 3.96 -12.47
CA GLU A 40 20.85 5.20 -13.08
C GLU A 40 22.31 5.09 -13.55
N GLU A 41 23.06 4.07 -13.13
CA GLU A 41 24.38 3.72 -13.69
C GLU A 41 24.25 2.60 -14.74
N PRO A 42 24.03 2.90 -16.04
CA PRO A 42 24.35 1.94 -17.08
C PRO A 42 25.87 1.79 -17.11
N GLU A 43 26.38 0.59 -16.79
CA GLU A 43 27.77 0.21 -17.09
C GLU A 43 28.04 0.48 -18.58
N ALA A 44 28.70 1.62 -18.84
CA ALA A 44 29.26 1.96 -20.13
C ALA A 44 30.52 1.12 -20.36
N GLY A 45 30.30 -0.14 -20.75
CA GLY A 45 31.32 -0.99 -21.35
C GLY A 45 31.38 -0.72 -22.85
N GLU A 46 32.40 0.03 -23.26
CA GLU A 46 32.85 0.23 -24.63
C GLU A 46 33.13 -1.11 -25.33
N GLU A 47 32.70 -1.26 -26.59
CA GLU A 47 33.56 -1.85 -27.61
C GLU A 47 33.11 -1.43 -29.03
N ASP A 48 34.04 -0.78 -29.71
CA ASP A 48 34.09 -0.40 -31.12
C ASP A 48 33.68 -1.54 -32.07
N VAL A 49 32.72 -1.30 -32.98
CA VAL A 49 32.73 -1.93 -34.30
C VAL A 49 32.31 -0.93 -35.38
N LYS A 50 33.33 -0.44 -36.09
CA LYS A 50 33.22 0.12 -37.45
C LYS A 50 32.58 -0.89 -38.40
N SER A 51 31.60 -0.44 -39.17
CA SER A 51 31.43 -0.90 -40.55
C SER A 51 30.80 0.19 -41.41
N ASP A 52 31.62 0.68 -42.35
CA ASP A 52 31.22 1.35 -43.57
C ASP A 52 30.22 0.49 -44.36
N ASP A 53 29.15 1.08 -44.91
CA ASP A 53 28.90 1.12 -46.36
C ASP A 53 27.61 1.88 -46.72
N ALA A 54 27.64 2.42 -47.93
CA ALA A 54 26.81 3.48 -48.51
C ALA A 54 25.32 3.13 -48.77
N ASP A 55 24.44 4.14 -48.80
CA ASP A 55 23.89 4.69 -50.07
C ASP A 55 23.01 5.94 -49.84
N ALA A 56 22.86 6.72 -50.91
CA ALA A 56 22.57 8.14 -51.02
C ALA A 56 21.16 8.67 -50.63
N ASN A 57 21.12 9.93 -50.15
CA ASN A 57 20.56 11.03 -50.95
C ASN A 57 20.85 12.43 -50.37
N ALA A 58 21.05 13.36 -51.30
CA ALA A 58 21.13 14.81 -51.13
C ALA A 58 19.94 15.33 -50.29
N ASP A 59 20.03 16.42 -49.55
CA ASP A 59 20.35 17.76 -50.04
C ASP A 59 20.48 18.72 -48.85
N ASP A 60 21.11 19.85 -49.15
CA ASP A 60 21.07 21.12 -48.43
C ASP A 60 22.12 21.43 -47.35
N GLN A 61 22.63 22.64 -47.49
CA GLN A 61 23.91 23.14 -47.07
C GLN A 61 23.68 24.36 -46.18
N LYS A 62 24.53 24.49 -45.14
CA LYS A 62 24.85 25.68 -44.34
C LYS A 62 23.94 25.99 -43.16
N ASP A 63 24.51 25.94 -41.95
CA ASP A 63 24.86 27.21 -41.28
C ASP A 63 26.01 27.01 -40.29
N ASP A 64 26.77 28.09 -40.11
CA ASP A 64 28.00 28.23 -39.34
C ASP A 64 27.78 28.10 -37.83
N THR A 65 28.66 27.38 -37.12
CA THR A 65 29.08 27.81 -35.77
C THR A 65 30.44 27.22 -35.39
N SER A 66 31.47 28.07 -35.48
CA SER A 66 32.66 28.07 -34.62
C SER A 66 32.22 27.94 -33.15
N GLY A 67 32.75 27.03 -32.33
CA GLY A 67 34.15 26.95 -31.94
C GLY A 67 34.29 27.57 -30.56
N ASP A 68 34.47 26.76 -29.51
CA ASP A 68 35.33 27.14 -28.39
C ASP A 68 35.84 25.90 -27.64
N LYS A 69 37.08 26.00 -27.18
CA LYS A 69 37.85 25.01 -26.44
C LYS A 69 37.82 25.36 -24.95
N ASP A 70 38.51 24.52 -24.17
CA ASP A 70 38.96 24.73 -22.79
C ASP A 70 37.90 24.29 -21.75
N ASP A 71 38.20 23.62 -20.63
CA ASP A 71 39.42 23.11 -20.00
C ASP A 71 38.98 22.38 -18.70
N LYS A 72 39.86 21.55 -18.12
CA LYS A 72 39.90 21.01 -16.72
C LYS A 72 38.96 19.83 -16.43
N ASP A 73 39.42 18.63 -16.05
CA ASP A 73 40.58 18.16 -15.27
C ASP A 73 40.69 18.83 -13.89
N ASP A 74 40.07 18.21 -12.89
CA ASP A 74 40.42 18.24 -11.46
C ASP A 74 39.65 17.10 -10.74
N THR A 75 40.29 15.96 -10.48
CA THR A 75 41.01 15.58 -9.25
C THR A 75 40.11 15.42 -7.99
N ASP A 76 40.04 14.17 -7.52
CA ASP A 76 39.64 13.58 -6.22
C ASP A 76 39.03 14.45 -5.09
N PRO A 77 38.20 13.79 -4.26
CA PRO A 77 38.65 13.68 -2.88
C PRO A 77 38.58 12.26 -2.32
N ASP A 78 39.73 11.83 -1.78
CA ASP A 78 39.87 10.96 -0.61
C ASP A 78 38.73 11.18 0.39
N PHE A 79 37.99 10.12 0.75
CA PHE A 79 37.27 10.11 2.03
C PHE A 79 37.65 8.91 2.90
N ASP A 80 38.14 9.32 4.05
CA ASP A 80 38.94 8.66 5.04
C ASP A 80 38.19 7.59 5.85
N PHE A 81 39.00 6.71 6.43
CA PHE A 81 38.71 5.67 7.41
C PHE A 81 37.62 6.03 8.42
N ASN A 82 36.69 5.09 8.65
CA ASN A 82 36.08 4.97 9.97
C ASN A 82 36.38 3.59 10.59
N LYS A 83 37.22 3.64 11.62
CA LYS A 83 37.81 2.54 12.37
C LYS A 83 37.54 2.78 13.85
N ASP A 84 36.40 2.29 14.31
CA ASP A 84 36.07 2.08 15.72
C ASP A 84 35.43 0.69 15.78
N LYS A 85 36.02 -0.39 16.29
CA LYS A 85 36.94 -0.64 17.41
C LYS A 85 36.31 -0.55 18.80
N ASP A 86 35.12 -1.12 18.97
CA ASP A 86 34.66 -1.55 20.28
C ASP A 86 35.04 -3.00 20.56
N LYS A 87 36.01 -3.10 21.46
CA LYS A 87 36.29 -4.26 22.31
C LYS A 87 35.14 -4.37 23.30
N ASP A 88 34.52 -5.55 23.40
CA ASP A 88 34.11 -6.00 24.73
C ASP A 88 34.49 -7.47 24.96
N LYS A 89 35.12 -7.66 26.12
CA LYS A 89 35.57 -8.93 26.68
C LYS A 89 34.37 -9.50 27.44
N GLY A 90 34.02 -10.77 27.29
CA GLY A 90 34.65 -11.83 28.08
C GLY A 90 33.83 -12.11 29.35
N ASP A 91 33.14 -13.25 29.38
CA ASP A 91 32.80 -14.05 30.57
C ASP A 91 32.20 -15.37 30.03
N GLU A 92 33.00 -16.42 29.90
CA GLU A 92 33.27 -17.45 30.92
C GLU A 92 32.04 -18.25 31.37
N ASP A 93 31.92 -19.43 30.75
CA ASP A 93 31.73 -20.75 31.35
C ASP A 93 30.95 -20.89 32.66
N LYS A 94 29.90 -21.72 32.60
CA LYS A 94 29.66 -22.78 33.60
C LYS A 94 28.66 -23.83 33.10
N ASP A 95 29.25 -24.94 32.65
CA ASP A 95 29.07 -26.30 33.18
C ASP A 95 27.69 -26.81 33.63
N ASP A 96 27.35 -27.92 32.99
CA ASP A 96 26.85 -29.18 33.56
C ASP A 96 25.62 -29.16 34.46
N LYS A 97 24.54 -29.73 33.91
CA LYS A 97 23.86 -30.85 34.59
C LYS A 97 23.11 -31.76 33.63
N LYS A 98 23.69 -32.94 33.42
CA LYS A 98 22.98 -34.19 33.16
C LYS A 98 22.12 -34.51 34.37
N ASP A 99 20.88 -34.92 34.14
CA ASP A 99 20.20 -35.91 34.97
C ASP A 99 19.30 -36.74 34.05
N ASP A 100 19.78 -37.94 33.73
CA ASP A 100 18.97 -39.09 33.32
C ASP A 100 17.97 -39.41 34.43
N LEU A 101 16.68 -39.42 34.15
CA LEU A 101 15.75 -40.31 34.85
C LEU A 101 14.72 -40.90 33.89
N ASP A 102 14.94 -42.19 33.71
CA ASP A 102 14.13 -43.23 33.11
C ASP A 102 12.80 -43.46 33.85
N ASP A 103 11.90 -44.18 33.18
CA ASP A 103 10.81 -44.97 33.76
C ASP A 103 9.57 -44.23 34.33
N LYS A 104 8.42 -44.32 33.64
CA LYS A 104 7.38 -45.34 33.94
C LYS A 104 6.07 -45.03 33.22
N SER A 105 5.64 -45.98 32.40
CA SER A 105 4.27 -46.13 31.94
C SER A 105 3.31 -46.31 33.12
N LYS A 106 2.18 -45.58 33.11
CA LYS A 106 0.96 -46.01 33.79
C LYS A 106 -0.30 -45.41 33.20
N ASP A 107 -0.97 -46.27 32.45
CA ASP A 107 -2.41 -46.31 32.23
C ASP A 107 -3.18 -46.18 33.56
N GLY A 108 -4.30 -45.45 33.54
CA GLY A 108 -5.07 -45.11 34.75
C GLY A 108 -6.19 -44.11 34.50
N SER A 109 -7.25 -44.59 33.87
CA SER A 109 -8.61 -44.03 33.87
C SER A 109 -9.14 -43.73 35.29
N SER A 110 -9.72 -42.53 35.50
CA SER A 110 -10.97 -42.24 36.24
C SER A 110 -11.12 -40.70 36.38
N ASP A 111 -12.12 -40.06 35.78
CA ASP A 111 -13.51 -39.92 36.25
C ASP A 111 -13.74 -38.57 36.95
N ASP A 112 -14.63 -37.78 36.33
CA ASP A 112 -15.39 -36.61 36.77
C ASP A 112 -14.84 -35.68 37.87
N LYS A 113 -14.51 -34.45 37.46
CA LYS A 113 -14.98 -33.23 38.14
C LYS A 113 -15.18 -32.07 37.17
N ASP A 114 -16.41 -31.57 37.16
CA ASP A 114 -16.84 -30.27 36.66
C ASP A 114 -15.79 -29.19 36.93
N GLY A 115 -15.06 -28.82 35.89
CA GLY A 115 -14.26 -27.60 35.83
C GLY A 115 -14.80 -26.81 34.67
N ASP A 116 -15.29 -25.60 34.95
CA ASP A 116 -15.68 -24.62 33.94
C ASP A 116 -14.66 -24.66 32.80
N GLU A 117 -15.12 -25.07 31.60
CA GLU A 117 -14.29 -25.09 30.40
C GLU A 117 -13.69 -23.68 30.26
N ASP A 118 -12.36 -23.57 30.27
CA ASP A 118 -11.68 -22.29 30.06
C ASP A 118 -12.25 -21.70 28.77
N PRO A 119 -12.73 -20.44 28.75
CA PRO A 119 -13.32 -19.84 27.57
C PRO A 119 -12.43 -19.96 26.33
N ARG A 120 -11.11 -20.09 26.52
CA ARG A 120 -10.14 -20.34 25.46
C ARG A 120 -10.27 -21.73 24.84
N ASP A 121 -10.58 -22.76 25.62
CA ASP A 121 -10.74 -24.12 25.13
C ASP A 121 -12.04 -24.28 24.32
N VAL A 122 -13.09 -23.54 24.70
CA VAL A 122 -14.33 -23.44 23.93
C VAL A 122 -14.08 -22.72 22.59
N GLU A 123 -13.32 -21.63 22.62
CA GLU A 123 -12.93 -20.86 21.43
C GLU A 123 -12.04 -21.68 20.48
N LEU A 124 -11.04 -22.39 21.02
CA LEU A 124 -10.18 -23.31 20.27
C LEU A 124 -10.97 -24.45 19.62
N LYS A 125 -12.03 -24.95 20.28
CA LYS A 125 -12.90 -25.98 19.73
C LYS A 125 -13.77 -25.44 18.60
N ASN A 126 -14.29 -24.23 18.73
CA ASN A 126 -15.07 -23.56 17.69
C ASN A 126 -14.20 -23.23 16.47
N LEU A 127 -13.00 -22.69 16.66
CA LEU A 127 -12.03 -22.42 15.60
C LEU A 127 -11.61 -23.69 14.84
N ARG A 128 -11.46 -24.81 15.56
CA ARG A 128 -11.18 -26.11 14.92
C ARG A 128 -12.35 -26.62 14.08
N MET A 129 -13.59 -26.44 14.54
CA MET A 129 -14.78 -26.79 13.75
C MET A 129 -14.91 -25.92 12.50
N GLU A 130 -14.65 -24.61 12.61
CA GLU A 130 -14.72 -23.68 11.49
C GLU A 130 -13.64 -23.96 10.43
N LEU A 131 -12.41 -24.29 10.84
CA LEU A 131 -11.35 -24.71 9.92
C LEU A 131 -11.69 -26.03 9.21
N ASP A 132 -12.33 -26.98 9.88
CA ASP A 132 -12.78 -28.23 9.26
C ASP A 132 -13.93 -28.00 8.28
N ASP A 133 -14.85 -27.08 8.57
CA ASP A 133 -15.95 -26.72 7.66
C ASP A 133 -15.47 -25.90 6.44
N LEU A 134 -14.48 -25.02 6.61
CA LEU A 134 -13.83 -24.35 5.48
C LEU A 134 -13.08 -25.36 4.61
N ARG A 135 -12.34 -26.31 5.20
CA ARG A 135 -11.66 -27.38 4.44
C ARG A 135 -12.65 -28.24 3.65
N LYS A 136 -13.78 -28.61 4.25
CA LYS A 136 -14.85 -29.33 3.54
C LYS A 136 -15.52 -28.50 2.46
N SER A 137 -15.60 -27.18 2.63
CA SER A 137 -16.15 -26.26 1.62
C SER A 137 -15.21 -26.07 0.44
N ILE A 138 -13.90 -26.13 0.67
CA ILE A 138 -12.88 -26.06 -0.40
C ILE A 138 -12.79 -27.40 -1.17
N ASP A 139 -12.93 -28.54 -0.49
CA ASP A 139 -12.94 -29.87 -1.14
C ASP A 139 -14.25 -30.19 -1.86
N LYS A 140 -15.35 -29.49 -1.55
CA LYS A 140 -16.57 -29.51 -2.36
C LYS A 140 -16.43 -28.57 -3.56
N LYS A 141 -15.71 -29.07 -4.56
CA LYS A 141 -15.77 -28.57 -5.94
C LYS A 141 -17.25 -28.47 -6.38
N PRO A 142 -17.68 -27.37 -7.04
CA PRO A 142 -19.08 -27.15 -7.37
C PRO A 142 -19.57 -28.20 -8.37
N SER A 143 -20.55 -28.99 -7.94
CA SER A 143 -21.33 -29.86 -8.81
C SER A 143 -22.40 -29.04 -9.52
N GLU A 144 -22.27 -28.98 -10.85
CA GLU A 144 -23.33 -28.93 -11.87
C GLU A 144 -24.78 -28.79 -11.35
N ASP A 145 -25.28 -27.56 -11.25
CA ASP A 145 -26.56 -27.11 -11.83
C ASP A 145 -26.84 -25.68 -11.35
N ASP A 146 -26.45 -24.70 -12.17
CA ASP A 146 -27.16 -23.43 -12.33
C ASP A 146 -26.60 -22.71 -13.56
N GLN A 147 -27.03 -23.18 -14.74
CA GLN A 147 -26.99 -22.38 -15.95
C GLN A 147 -28.17 -21.41 -15.93
N LYS A 148 -27.88 -20.12 -15.75
CA LYS A 148 -28.33 -19.08 -16.70
C LYS A 148 -27.69 -17.72 -16.40
N ASP A 149 -27.08 -17.20 -17.46
CA ASP A 149 -26.82 -15.80 -17.75
C ASP A 149 -25.81 -15.07 -16.85
N ASP A 150 -24.52 -15.21 -17.15
CA ASP A 150 -23.82 -14.09 -17.81
C ASP A 150 -22.56 -14.56 -18.57
N LYS A 151 -22.34 -13.97 -19.73
CA LYS A 151 -21.21 -14.25 -20.63
C LYS A 151 -20.06 -13.29 -20.33
N SER A 152 -19.05 -13.80 -19.63
CA SER A 152 -17.66 -13.43 -19.87
C SER A 152 -16.77 -14.58 -19.39
N LYS A 153 -16.63 -15.59 -20.25
CA LYS A 153 -15.48 -16.49 -20.19
C LYS A 153 -14.25 -15.68 -20.61
N ASP A 154 -13.59 -15.05 -19.67
CA ASP A 154 -12.13 -15.01 -19.73
C ASP A 154 -11.65 -16.37 -19.22
N ASP A 155 -11.31 -17.25 -20.15
CA ASP A 155 -10.54 -18.45 -19.88
C ASP A 155 -9.15 -17.99 -19.38
N PRO A 156 -8.76 -18.25 -18.12
CA PRO A 156 -7.37 -18.10 -17.74
C PRO A 156 -6.68 -19.42 -18.10
N SER A 157 -5.91 -19.49 -19.19
CA SER A 157 -4.81 -20.48 -19.40
C SER A 157 -4.45 -20.80 -20.87
N GLU A 158 -4.53 -19.87 -21.83
CA GLU A 158 -3.90 -20.09 -23.15
C GLU A 158 -2.74 -19.14 -23.50
N GLU A 159 -2.53 -18.04 -22.77
CA GLU A 159 -1.46 -17.08 -23.11
C GLU A 159 -0.07 -17.41 -22.55
N ASP A 160 0.06 -18.39 -21.65
CA ASP A 160 1.32 -18.72 -20.97
C ASP A 160 1.90 -20.09 -21.35
N LYS A 161 1.46 -20.68 -22.47
CA LYS A 161 2.17 -21.84 -23.02
C LYS A 161 3.41 -21.31 -23.75
N LEU A 162 4.54 -21.29 -23.05
CA LEU A 162 5.86 -21.07 -23.67
C LEU A 162 5.94 -21.98 -24.90
N SER A 163 6.05 -21.39 -26.09
CA SER A 163 6.17 -22.15 -27.32
C SER A 163 7.45 -22.97 -27.25
N GLU A 164 7.33 -24.28 -27.51
CA GLU A 164 8.50 -25.15 -27.68
C GLU A 164 9.28 -24.67 -28.91
N GLU A 165 10.36 -23.95 -28.67
CA GLU A 165 11.20 -23.37 -29.71
C GLU A 165 12.46 -24.22 -29.90
N ASP A 166 12.69 -24.66 -31.13
CA ASP A 166 13.88 -25.42 -31.49
C ASP A 166 15.03 -24.47 -31.81
N PHE A 167 16.03 -24.43 -30.92
CA PHE A 167 17.21 -23.58 -31.05
C PHE A 167 18.35 -24.24 -31.85
N LEU A 168 18.29 -25.56 -32.05
CA LEU A 168 19.36 -26.34 -32.67
C LEU A 168 19.09 -26.58 -34.16
N GLY A 169 17.82 -26.78 -34.56
CA GLY A 169 17.44 -27.00 -35.95
C GLY A 169 18.26 -28.13 -36.59
N ASP A 170 19.00 -27.82 -37.65
CA ASP A 170 19.84 -28.77 -38.39
C ASP A 170 21.29 -28.87 -37.88
N ILE A 171 21.62 -28.28 -36.72
CA ILE A 171 23.00 -28.29 -36.19
C ILE A 171 23.27 -29.63 -35.49
N ASP A 172 24.28 -30.35 -35.98
CA ASP A 172 24.77 -31.57 -35.34
C ASP A 172 25.42 -31.27 -33.98
N LEU A 173 25.05 -32.05 -32.96
CA LEU A 173 25.59 -31.93 -31.59
C LEU A 173 27.11 -32.13 -31.53
N ASP A 174 27.66 -32.96 -32.41
CA ASP A 174 29.10 -33.20 -32.51
C ASP A 174 29.85 -31.97 -33.04
N ASP A 175 29.23 -31.18 -33.92
CA ASP A 175 29.83 -29.95 -34.44
C ASP A 175 29.72 -28.79 -33.44
N LEU A 176 28.66 -28.78 -32.63
CA LEU A 176 28.46 -27.83 -31.54
C LEU A 176 29.53 -27.98 -30.44
N THR A 177 29.92 -29.22 -30.12
CA THR A 177 30.93 -29.50 -29.09
C THR A 177 32.36 -29.32 -29.57
N ARG A 178 32.60 -29.39 -30.89
CA ARG A 178 33.94 -29.21 -31.49
C ARG A 178 34.24 -27.77 -31.86
N ASN A 179 33.22 -26.97 -32.19
CA ASN A 179 33.39 -25.59 -32.65
C ASN A 179 32.76 -24.60 -31.66
N PRO A 180 33.57 -23.89 -30.84
CA PRO A 180 33.06 -22.94 -29.87
C PRO A 180 32.28 -21.77 -30.51
N ASP A 181 32.61 -21.41 -31.74
CA ASP A 181 31.91 -20.34 -32.47
C ASP A 181 30.45 -20.70 -32.80
N ILE A 182 30.16 -21.98 -33.06
CA ILE A 182 28.80 -22.46 -33.33
C ILE A 182 28.01 -22.48 -32.02
N PHE A 183 28.65 -22.90 -30.92
CA PHE A 183 28.07 -22.88 -29.59
C PHE A 183 27.68 -21.46 -29.14
N ASN A 184 28.57 -20.49 -29.29
CA ASN A 184 28.29 -19.10 -28.93
C ASN A 184 27.17 -18.50 -29.78
N LYS A 185 27.06 -18.87 -31.06
CA LYS A 185 25.93 -18.44 -31.91
C LYS A 185 24.59 -18.99 -31.43
N VAL A 186 24.53 -20.26 -31.00
CA VAL A 186 23.32 -20.85 -30.43
C VAL A 186 22.99 -20.19 -29.09
N LEU A 187 23.99 -19.96 -28.23
CA LEU A 187 23.80 -19.30 -26.93
C LEU A 187 23.27 -17.87 -27.10
N ASN A 188 23.80 -17.10 -28.04
CA ASN A 188 23.32 -15.75 -28.34
C ASN A 188 21.88 -15.77 -28.89
N LYS A 189 21.50 -16.77 -29.69
CA LYS A 189 20.10 -16.93 -30.15
C LYS A 189 19.16 -17.21 -28.97
N VAL A 190 19.54 -18.12 -28.07
CA VAL A 190 18.76 -18.42 -26.86
C VAL A 190 18.63 -17.18 -25.98
N TYR A 191 19.73 -16.45 -25.77
CA TYR A 191 19.75 -15.22 -24.98
C TYR A 191 18.83 -14.14 -25.58
N MET A 192 18.96 -13.85 -26.88
CA MET A 192 18.13 -12.85 -27.55
C MET A 192 16.64 -13.19 -27.49
N LYS A 193 16.29 -14.48 -27.64
CA LYS A 193 14.91 -14.95 -27.51
C LYS A 193 14.39 -14.84 -26.08
N GLY A 194 15.22 -15.20 -25.10
CA GLY A 194 14.90 -15.04 -23.68
C GLY A 194 14.64 -13.58 -23.31
N VAL A 195 15.47 -12.65 -23.80
CA VAL A 195 15.27 -11.21 -23.60
C VAL A 195 14.00 -10.70 -24.30
N GLU A 196 13.71 -11.17 -25.51
CA GLU A 196 12.48 -10.80 -26.24
C GLU A 196 11.23 -11.26 -25.48
N ILE A 197 11.19 -12.51 -25.04
CA ILE A 197 10.08 -13.06 -24.25
C ILE A 197 9.97 -12.30 -22.92
N GLY A 198 11.08 -12.07 -22.22
CA GLY A 198 11.10 -11.32 -20.96
C GLY A 198 10.58 -9.89 -21.12
N LYS A 199 10.98 -9.17 -22.18
CA LYS A 199 10.46 -7.84 -22.50
C LYS A 199 8.98 -7.87 -22.86
N GLY A 200 8.52 -8.89 -23.60
CA GLY A 200 7.12 -9.08 -23.92
C GLY A 200 6.27 -9.32 -22.67
N TYR A 201 6.74 -10.16 -21.75
CA TYR A 201 6.07 -10.45 -20.49
C TYR A 201 6.01 -9.22 -19.59
N SER A 202 7.13 -8.50 -19.43
CA SER A 202 7.18 -7.26 -18.65
C SER A 202 6.19 -6.21 -19.18
N LYS A 203 6.13 -6.01 -20.50
CA LYS A 203 5.14 -5.09 -21.10
C LYS A 203 3.71 -5.54 -20.83
N LYS A 204 3.38 -6.82 -21.03
CA LYS A 204 2.04 -7.36 -20.74
C LYS A 204 1.66 -7.21 -19.27
N SER A 205 2.59 -7.46 -18.35
CA SER A 205 2.34 -7.28 -16.92
C SER A 205 2.10 -5.81 -16.57
N VAL A 206 2.90 -4.90 -17.14
CA VAL A 206 2.69 -3.45 -16.95
C VAL A 206 1.34 -3.02 -17.53
N ASP A 207 0.96 -3.48 -18.72
CA ASP A 207 -0.33 -3.18 -19.34
C ASP A 207 -1.50 -3.73 -18.53
N SER A 208 -1.36 -4.92 -17.93
CA SER A 208 -2.34 -5.52 -17.03
C SER A 208 -2.48 -4.74 -15.71
N ILE A 209 -1.37 -4.25 -15.15
CA ILE A 209 -1.41 -3.38 -13.97
C ILE A 209 -2.05 -2.03 -14.32
N ILE A 210 -1.72 -1.44 -15.46
CA ILE A 210 -2.30 -0.17 -15.90
C ILE A 210 -3.79 -0.31 -16.18
N SER A 211 -4.24 -1.43 -16.74
CA SER A 211 -5.67 -1.66 -17.03
C SER A 211 -6.50 -1.94 -15.77
N THR A 212 -5.91 -2.53 -14.73
CA THR A 212 -6.56 -2.77 -13.43
C THR A 212 -6.54 -1.54 -12.52
N LEU A 213 -5.63 -0.59 -12.76
CA LEU A 213 -5.48 0.61 -11.92
C LEU A 213 -6.76 1.48 -11.83
N PRO A 214 -7.52 1.76 -12.91
CA PRO A 214 -8.77 2.50 -12.81
C PRO A 214 -9.80 1.82 -11.92
N GLU A 215 -9.92 0.50 -11.98
CA GLU A 215 -10.86 -0.27 -11.14
C GLU A 215 -10.48 -0.17 -9.66
N VAL A 216 -9.19 -0.32 -9.34
CA VAL A 216 -8.67 -0.11 -7.97
C VAL A 216 -8.96 1.32 -7.51
N MET A 217 -8.70 2.34 -8.33
CA MET A 217 -8.99 3.73 -7.99
C MET A 217 -10.50 3.96 -7.73
N HIS A 218 -11.38 3.43 -8.58
CA HIS A 218 -12.82 3.51 -8.38
C HIS A 218 -13.28 2.84 -7.08
N SER A 219 -12.70 1.69 -6.74
CA SER A 219 -12.99 0.99 -5.48
C SER A 219 -12.55 1.82 -4.26
N THR A 220 -11.35 2.40 -4.29
CA THR A 220 -10.84 3.24 -3.18
C THR A 220 -11.68 4.49 -2.99
N ARG A 221 -12.11 5.13 -4.09
CA ARG A 221 -12.99 6.29 -4.04
C ARG A 221 -14.35 5.96 -3.48
N SER A 222 -14.94 4.83 -3.89
CA SER A 222 -16.25 4.40 -3.38
C SER A 222 -16.20 4.14 -1.87
N LEU A 223 -15.12 3.51 -1.39
CA LEU A 223 -14.87 3.31 0.03
C LEU A 223 -14.70 4.65 0.77
N GLU A 224 -13.96 5.61 0.20
CA GLU A 224 -13.81 6.94 0.82
C GLU A 224 -15.14 7.68 0.90
N GLU A 225 -15.95 7.65 -0.17
CA GLU A 225 -17.28 8.26 -0.19
C GLU A 225 -18.22 7.63 0.86
N GLU A 226 -18.17 6.31 1.02
CA GLU A 226 -18.89 5.58 2.07
C GLU A 226 -18.44 6.02 3.48
N LEU A 227 -17.13 6.01 3.76
CA LEU A 227 -16.58 6.43 5.05
C LEU A 227 -16.92 7.89 5.36
N GLN A 228 -16.84 8.78 4.37
CA GLN A 228 -17.26 10.17 4.52
C GLN A 228 -18.75 10.30 4.81
N SER A 229 -19.59 9.50 4.15
CA SER A 229 -21.04 9.47 4.36
C SER A 229 -21.39 9.02 5.79
N ILE A 230 -20.80 7.91 6.23
CA ILE A 230 -21.02 7.38 7.58
C ILE A 230 -20.54 8.37 8.63
N ASN A 231 -19.37 8.99 8.43
CA ASN A 231 -18.83 9.99 9.35
C ASN A 231 -19.73 11.25 9.43
N LYS A 232 -20.25 11.73 8.29
CA LYS A 232 -21.22 12.83 8.26
C LYS A 232 -22.48 12.45 9.03
N GLN A 233 -23.06 11.29 8.75
CA GLN A 233 -24.27 10.80 9.41
C GLN A 233 -24.06 10.67 10.92
N PHE A 234 -22.92 10.15 11.35
CA PHE A 234 -22.55 10.05 12.76
C PHE A 234 -22.59 11.42 13.46
N TYR A 235 -22.00 12.46 12.88
CA TYR A 235 -22.02 13.79 13.50
C TYR A 235 -23.34 14.54 13.31
N THR A 236 -24.14 14.22 12.29
CA THR A 236 -25.51 14.71 12.15
C THR A 236 -26.42 14.13 13.25
N ASP A 237 -26.25 12.85 13.58
CA ASP A 237 -27.01 12.19 14.64
C ASP A 237 -26.50 12.53 16.06
N ASN A 238 -25.26 13.00 16.16
CA ASN A 238 -24.57 13.29 17.42
C ASN A 238 -23.88 14.68 17.36
N GLU A 239 -24.66 15.74 17.16
CA GLU A 239 -24.15 17.12 17.06
C GLU A 239 -23.38 17.56 18.33
N ASP A 240 -23.74 17.00 19.48
CA ASP A 240 -23.08 17.22 20.77
C ASP A 240 -21.60 16.79 20.79
N LEU A 241 -21.22 15.85 19.93
CA LEU A 241 -19.87 15.31 19.83
C LEU A 241 -18.97 16.06 18.85
N ILE A 242 -19.51 17.02 18.07
CA ILE A 242 -18.74 17.81 17.09
C ILE A 242 -17.54 18.56 17.72
N PRO A 243 -17.65 19.18 18.91
CA PRO A 243 -16.49 19.83 19.55
C PRO A 243 -15.43 18.83 20.04
N TRP A 244 -15.80 17.55 20.19
CA TRP A 244 -15.01 16.53 20.87
C TRP A 244 -14.45 15.45 19.93
N LYS A 245 -14.24 15.77 18.64
CA LYS A 245 -13.77 14.80 17.62
C LYS A 245 -12.50 14.04 18.03
N LYS A 246 -11.58 14.71 18.73
CA LYS A 246 -10.34 14.07 19.24
C LYS A 246 -10.63 12.97 20.25
N SER A 247 -11.59 13.20 21.16
CA SER A 247 -12.01 12.20 22.13
C SER A 247 -12.75 11.05 21.45
N VAL A 248 -13.59 11.35 20.44
CA VAL A 248 -14.26 10.33 19.61
C VAL A 248 -13.23 9.44 18.92
N ALA A 249 -12.18 10.01 18.32
CA ALA A 249 -11.12 9.25 17.67
C ALA A 249 -10.39 8.31 18.64
N ILE A 250 -9.99 8.80 19.82
CA ILE A 250 -9.31 7.97 20.83
C ILE A 250 -10.20 6.80 21.28
N VAL A 251 -11.48 7.05 21.53
CA VAL A 251 -12.43 6.01 21.94
C VAL A 251 -12.70 5.02 20.82
N TYR A 252 -12.78 5.50 19.57
CA TYR A 252 -12.89 4.65 18.40
C TYR A 252 -11.69 3.70 18.27
N ASP A 253 -10.47 4.23 18.36
CA ASP A 253 -9.24 3.42 18.28
C ASP A 253 -9.23 2.35 19.39
N GLU A 254 -9.58 2.72 20.63
CA GLU A 254 -9.66 1.77 21.74
C GLU A 254 -10.72 0.67 21.53
N LEU A 255 -11.87 1.00 20.92
CA LEU A 255 -12.94 0.03 20.64
C LEU A 255 -12.63 -0.86 19.43
N ALA A 256 -11.97 -0.32 18.42
CA ALA A 256 -11.51 -1.06 17.25
C ALA A 256 -10.40 -2.05 17.63
N GLU A 257 -9.46 -1.65 18.49
CA GLU A 257 -8.44 -2.56 19.04
C GLU A 257 -9.05 -3.70 19.87
N GLN A 258 -10.15 -3.44 20.56
CA GLN A 258 -10.86 -4.46 21.35
C GLN A 258 -11.76 -5.38 20.51
N ASN A 259 -12.17 -4.93 19.32
CA ASN A 259 -13.11 -5.66 18.46
C ASN A 259 -12.63 -5.62 17.00
N PRO A 260 -11.57 -6.36 16.65
CA PRO A 260 -11.01 -6.33 15.30
C PRO A 260 -11.99 -6.87 14.23
N ASP A 261 -12.94 -7.71 14.62
CA ASP A 261 -13.90 -8.34 13.70
C ASP A 261 -15.10 -7.46 13.36
N LYS A 262 -15.30 -6.35 14.09
CA LYS A 262 -16.46 -5.48 13.91
C LYS A 262 -16.20 -4.42 12.86
N ASN A 263 -17.21 -4.16 12.04
CA ASN A 263 -17.13 -3.13 11.01
C ASN A 263 -17.41 -1.72 11.60
N TYR A 264 -17.03 -0.67 10.88
CA TYR A 264 -17.18 0.73 11.26
C TYR A 264 -18.62 1.09 11.68
N ASN A 265 -19.61 0.56 10.95
CA ASN A 265 -21.04 0.75 11.22
C ASN A 265 -21.50 0.17 12.57
N GLU A 266 -20.82 -0.87 13.06
CA GLU A 266 -21.17 -1.53 14.32
C GLU A 266 -20.47 -0.88 15.52
N ILE A 267 -19.25 -0.38 15.30
CA ILE A 267 -18.44 0.25 16.36
C ILE A 267 -18.92 1.67 16.67
N LEU A 268 -19.28 2.46 15.66
CA LEU A 268 -19.63 3.88 15.83
C LEU A 268 -20.76 4.14 16.85
N PRO A 269 -21.88 3.40 16.85
CA PRO A 269 -22.93 3.59 17.87
C PRO A 269 -22.39 3.44 19.30
N SER A 270 -21.52 2.44 19.53
CA SER A 270 -20.88 2.22 20.84
C SER A 270 -19.90 3.33 21.21
N VAL A 271 -19.17 3.88 20.23
CA VAL A 271 -18.26 5.02 20.45
C VAL A 271 -19.03 6.23 20.98
N ALA A 272 -20.19 6.55 20.41
CA ALA A 272 -20.97 7.71 20.86
C ALA A 272 -21.40 7.58 22.33
N GLU A 273 -21.80 6.39 22.77
CA GLU A 273 -22.19 6.12 24.16
C GLU A 273 -21.00 6.23 25.12
N GLU A 274 -19.86 5.65 24.75
CA GLU A 274 -18.64 5.72 25.55
C GLU A 274 -18.10 7.14 25.70
N VAL A 275 -18.06 7.91 24.60
CA VAL A 275 -17.58 9.30 24.62
C VAL A 275 -18.46 10.15 25.53
N ARG A 276 -19.79 10.00 25.43
CA ARG A 276 -20.74 10.69 26.33
C ARG A 276 -20.53 10.33 27.79
N LYS A 277 -20.31 9.04 28.07
CA LYS A 277 -20.02 8.54 29.42
C LYS A 277 -18.73 9.14 29.99
N ARG A 278 -17.67 9.23 29.18
CA ARG A 278 -16.36 9.81 29.59
C ARG A 278 -16.44 11.32 29.80
N LEU A 279 -17.21 12.02 28.96
CA LEU A 279 -17.36 13.48 29.03
C LEU A 279 -18.46 13.93 30.00
N GLY A 280 -19.32 13.01 30.47
CA GLY A 280 -20.46 13.34 31.32
C GLY A 280 -21.55 14.16 30.60
N ILE A 281 -21.61 14.08 29.28
CA ILE A 281 -22.57 14.81 28.44
C ILE A 281 -23.81 13.94 28.25
N LYS A 282 -25.00 14.51 28.48
CA LYS A 282 -26.27 13.84 28.15
C LYS A 282 -26.56 14.04 26.67
N LYS A 283 -27.07 13.00 26.00
CA LYS A 283 -27.50 13.06 24.60
C LYS A 283 -28.48 14.21 24.43
N SER A 284 -28.16 15.18 23.57
CA SER A 284 -29.08 16.26 23.20
C SER A 284 -30.23 15.65 22.39
N GLU A 285 -31.45 15.72 22.90
CA GLU A 285 -32.65 15.19 22.23
C GLU A 285 -33.16 16.08 21.08
N ASP A 286 -32.44 17.18 20.77
CA ASP A 286 -32.93 18.31 19.98
C ASP A 286 -33.18 18.03 18.48
N ASN A 287 -32.92 16.83 17.96
CA ASN A 287 -33.07 16.53 16.52
C ASN A 287 -34.19 15.53 16.16
N LYS A 288 -35.01 15.05 17.10
CA LYS A 288 -36.16 14.17 16.75
C LYS A 288 -37.49 14.88 16.46
N ASP A 289 -37.59 16.19 16.70
CA ASP A 289 -38.87 16.91 16.58
C ASP A 289 -39.01 17.79 15.32
N LYS A 290 -38.03 17.83 14.42
CA LYS A 290 -38.15 18.65 13.19
C LYS A 290 -38.90 18.01 12.02
N ASP A 291 -39.27 16.74 12.10
CA ASP A 291 -39.96 16.01 11.01
C ASP A 291 -41.42 15.62 11.30
N LYS A 292 -42.03 16.08 12.41
CA LYS A 292 -43.43 15.74 12.76
C LYS A 292 -44.46 16.86 12.66
N ASP A 293 -44.07 18.08 12.32
CA ASP A 293 -45.00 19.23 12.26
C ASP A 293 -45.36 19.69 10.83
N LYS A 294 -45.43 18.77 9.84
CA LYS A 294 -45.84 19.09 8.46
C LYS A 294 -47.06 18.36 7.91
N ASP A 295 -47.85 17.72 8.76
CA ASP A 295 -49.13 17.14 8.35
C ASP A 295 -50.27 17.60 9.27
N GLY A 296 -50.79 18.80 9.00
CA GLY A 296 -52.08 19.20 9.59
C GLY A 296 -52.36 20.70 9.63
N ASP A 297 -52.60 21.34 8.49
CA ASP A 297 -53.82 22.16 8.39
C ASP A 297 -54.22 22.41 6.92
N LYS A 298 -55.42 21.94 6.56
CA LYS A 298 -56.12 22.28 5.33
C LYS A 298 -57.13 23.36 5.70
N ASP A 299 -56.89 24.61 5.33
CA ASP A 299 -58.01 25.47 4.88
C ASP A 299 -57.58 26.68 4.03
N LYS A 300 -57.98 26.61 2.75
CA LYS A 300 -58.54 27.67 1.90
C LYS A 300 -58.00 29.11 2.06
N ASN A 301 -57.09 29.53 1.17
CA ASN A 301 -57.22 30.82 0.45
C ASN A 301 -56.22 31.00 -0.71
N LYS A 302 -56.77 31.06 -1.93
CA LYS A 302 -56.45 31.98 -3.04
C LYS A 302 -54.98 32.31 -3.37
N ASP A 303 -54.56 31.82 -4.54
CA ASP A 303 -53.88 32.58 -5.61
C ASP A 303 -53.01 33.76 -5.17
N LYS A 304 -51.81 33.47 -4.67
CA LYS A 304 -50.65 34.35 -4.89
C LYS A 304 -49.42 33.49 -5.15
N LEU A 305 -49.06 33.41 -6.42
CA LEU A 305 -47.73 32.99 -6.86
C LEU A 305 -46.67 33.74 -6.03
N PRO A 306 -45.64 33.06 -5.50
CA PRO A 306 -44.52 33.75 -4.87
C PRO A 306 -43.87 34.68 -5.91
N PRO A 307 -43.51 35.93 -5.55
CA PRO A 307 -42.74 36.77 -6.45
C PRO A 307 -41.45 36.04 -6.82
N PRO A 308 -41.00 36.12 -8.09
CA PRO A 308 -39.73 35.52 -8.50
C PRO A 308 -38.59 36.06 -7.62
N PRO A 309 -37.61 35.22 -7.24
CA PRO A 309 -36.50 35.66 -6.41
C PRO A 309 -35.83 36.86 -7.07
N SER A 310 -35.63 37.92 -6.29
CA SER A 310 -34.96 39.12 -6.76
C SER A 310 -33.57 38.71 -7.26
N ARG A 311 -33.28 39.07 -8.52
CA ARG A 311 -31.94 39.00 -9.10
C ARG A 311 -31.03 39.91 -8.29
N GLY A 312 -30.49 39.35 -7.21
CA GLY A 312 -29.38 39.92 -6.46
C GLY A 312 -28.22 40.11 -7.42
N LYS A 313 -27.67 41.33 -7.40
CA LYS A 313 -26.51 41.78 -8.15
C LYS A 313 -25.45 40.69 -8.22
N SER A 314 -25.04 40.41 -9.45
CA SER A 314 -23.83 39.69 -9.83
C SER A 314 -22.67 40.02 -8.87
N GLY A 315 -22.36 39.09 -7.97
CA GLY A 315 -21.06 39.05 -7.34
C GLY A 315 -20.00 38.95 -8.43
N GLN A 316 -19.00 39.83 -8.36
CA GLN A 316 -17.82 39.77 -9.21
C GLN A 316 -17.30 38.33 -9.20
N ARG A 317 -17.40 37.67 -10.36
CA ARG A 317 -16.64 36.47 -10.67
C ARG A 317 -15.18 36.85 -10.49
N GLN A 318 -14.57 36.44 -9.38
CA GLN A 318 -13.13 36.56 -9.21
C GLN A 318 -12.51 35.78 -10.37
N THR A 319 -11.87 36.52 -11.26
CA THR A 319 -11.15 35.96 -12.38
C THR A 319 -10.01 35.11 -11.83
N ILE A 320 -9.90 33.89 -12.34
CA ILE A 320 -8.86 32.88 -12.08
C ILE A 320 -7.42 33.45 -12.20
N LYS A 321 -7.27 34.65 -12.78
CA LYS A 321 -6.02 35.41 -12.84
C LYS A 321 -5.35 35.70 -11.49
N SER A 322 -6.10 35.75 -10.39
CA SER A 322 -5.49 35.99 -9.06
C SER A 322 -4.78 34.75 -8.49
N VAL A 323 -5.29 33.55 -8.78
CA VAL A 323 -4.67 32.31 -8.31
C VAL A 323 -3.41 31.98 -9.11
N LEU A 324 -3.39 32.25 -10.42
CA LEU A 324 -2.15 32.13 -11.22
C LEU A 324 -1.08 33.12 -10.77
N SER A 325 -1.44 34.36 -10.43
CA SER A 325 -0.44 35.36 -10.01
C SER A 325 0.23 35.06 -8.67
N ASP A 326 -0.44 34.29 -7.80
CA ASP A 326 0.15 33.85 -6.54
C ASP A 326 1.05 32.63 -6.75
N PHE A 327 0.76 31.78 -7.74
CA PHE A 327 1.62 30.66 -8.13
C PHE A 327 2.90 31.13 -8.84
N ASP A 328 2.79 32.09 -9.77
CA ASP A 328 3.94 32.65 -10.49
C ASP A 328 4.93 33.33 -9.50
N LYS A 329 4.40 34.05 -8.51
CA LYS A 329 5.25 34.64 -7.44
C LYS A 329 5.93 33.59 -6.57
N GLN A 330 5.27 32.45 -6.30
CA GLN A 330 5.89 31.36 -5.55
C GLN A 330 6.98 30.65 -6.35
N SER A 331 6.83 30.52 -7.66
CA SER A 331 7.86 29.97 -8.55
C SER A 331 9.09 30.88 -8.59
N ASP A 332 8.89 32.18 -8.79
CA ASP A 332 9.98 33.16 -8.83
C ASP A 332 10.76 33.24 -7.51
N GLU A 333 10.10 33.04 -6.36
CA GLU A 333 10.78 32.98 -5.05
C GLU A 333 11.60 31.70 -4.86
N MET A 334 11.17 30.56 -5.43
CA MET A 334 11.93 29.31 -5.37
C MET A 334 13.17 29.34 -6.27
N ASP A 335 13.04 29.88 -7.47
CA ASP A 335 14.17 29.99 -8.41
C ASP A 335 15.25 30.93 -7.85
N LYS A 336 14.83 32.04 -7.21
CA LYS A 336 15.75 32.97 -6.56
C LYS A 336 16.46 32.39 -5.34
N ALA A 337 15.86 31.42 -4.65
CA ALA A 337 16.47 30.75 -3.51
C ALA A 337 17.49 29.67 -3.91
N LEU A 338 17.46 29.22 -5.16
CA LEU A 338 18.43 28.26 -5.71
C LEU A 338 19.68 28.94 -6.29
N GLU A 339 19.61 30.23 -6.61
CA GLU A 339 20.75 31.04 -7.10
C GLU A 339 21.58 31.69 -5.98
N SER A 340 21.14 31.62 -4.71
CA SER A 340 21.84 32.18 -3.54
C SER A 340 22.47 31.09 -2.68
#